data_AF-A0A512PEB6-F1
#
_entry.id   AF-A0A512PEB6-F1
#
_cell.length_a   1.000
_cell.length_b   1.000
_cell.length_c   1.000
_cell.angle_alpha   90.00
_cell.angle_beta   90.00
_cell.angle_gamma   90.00
#
_symmetry.space_group_name_H-M   'P 1'
#
loop_
_entity.id
_entity.type
_entity.pdbx_description
1 polymer ?
#
loop_
_entity_poly.entity_id
_entity_poly.type
_entity_poly.pdbx_seq_one_letter_code
_entity_poly.pdbx_strand_id
1 'polypeptide(L)'
;MADKPTRPSQSVLTLLIDTAATIAAAWAVQEAVDQAWKAARGHKPPRADDPNDGGLKEALAAAAITGALVAASRVLATRGAVRVAGRVERKRTRHLR
;
A
#
# COMPACT_ATOMS: atom_id res chain seq x y z
N MET A 1 24.01 15.82 39.84
CA MET A 1 22.98 14.77 39.72
C MET A 1 22.18 15.12 38.46
N ALA A 2 22.45 14.45 37.34
CA ALA A 2 21.88 14.83 36.04
C ALA A 2 20.48 14.21 35.86
N ASP A 3 19.46 15.06 35.74
CA ASP A 3 18.11 14.64 35.36
C ASP A 3 18.15 13.99 33.97
N LYS A 4 17.67 12.74 33.88
CA LYS A 4 17.50 12.04 32.61
C LYS A 4 16.21 12.54 31.94
N PRO A 5 16.17 12.73 30.61
CA PRO A 5 14.94 13.10 29.93
C PRO A 5 13.93 11.95 29.99
N THR A 6 12.91 12.09 30.83
CA THR A 6 11.75 11.20 30.83
C THR A 6 10.86 11.56 29.62
N ARG A 7 10.86 10.71 28.59
CA ARG A 7 9.81 10.71 27.56
C ARG A 7 9.00 9.40 27.60
N PRO A 8 7.98 9.28 28.47
CA PRO A 8 7.09 8.13 28.46
C PRO A 8 5.63 8.56 28.22
N SER A 9 5.12 8.50 26.98
CA SER A 9 3.65 8.41 26.71
C SER A 9 3.25 8.21 25.23
N GLN A 10 4.13 8.44 24.25
CA GLN A 10 3.74 8.36 22.82
C GLN A 10 3.81 6.95 22.20
N SER A 11 4.30 5.94 22.94
CA SER A 11 4.80 4.70 22.33
C SER A 11 3.82 3.53 22.23
N VAL A 12 2.65 3.60 22.87
CA VAL A 12 1.66 2.49 22.83
C VAL A 12 0.45 2.84 22.00
N LEU A 13 -0.09 4.06 22.14
CA LEU A 13 -1.26 4.50 21.37
C LEU A 13 -0.96 4.53 19.86
N THR A 14 0.20 5.08 19.48
CA THR A 14 0.65 5.11 18.08
C THR A 14 0.83 3.71 17.52
N LEU A 15 1.47 2.82 18.30
CA LEU A 15 1.67 1.43 17.91
C LEU A 15 0.33 0.71 17.69
N LEU A 16 -0.66 0.93 18.55
CA LEU A 16 -1.99 0.35 18.42
C LEU A 16 -2.71 0.86 17.17
N ILE A 17 -2.62 2.16 16.89
CA ILE A 17 -3.22 2.77 15.69
C ILE A 17 -2.55 2.23 14.43
N ASP A 18 -1.22 2.16 14.40
CA ASP A 18 -0.47 1.64 13.25
C ASP A 18 -0.76 0.16 13.01
N THR A 19 -0.85 -0.62 14.10
CA THR A 19 -1.19 -2.05 14.02
C THR A 19 -2.60 -2.23 13.48
N ALA A 20 -3.58 -1.47 14.00
CA ALA A 20 -4.96 -1.53 13.53
C ALA A 20 -5.08 -1.10 12.05
N ALA A 21 -4.37 -0.05 11.65
CA ALA A 21 -4.33 0.42 10.27
C ALA A 21 -3.73 -0.63 9.33
N THR A 22 -2.65 -1.30 9.76
CA THR A 22 -2.01 -2.37 8.98
C THR A 22 -2.94 -3.56 8.80
N ILE A 23 -3.64 -3.99 9.86
CA ILE A 23 -4.62 -5.08 9.79
C ILE A 23 -5.76 -4.71 8.84
N ALA A 24 -6.30 -3.50 8.96
CA ALA A 24 -7.37 -3.02 8.09
C ALA A 24 -6.93 -2.94 6.62
N ALA A 25 -5.69 -2.48 6.37
CA ALA A 25 -5.12 -2.44 5.04
C ALA A 25 -4.93 -3.85 4.46
N ALA A 26 -4.42 -4.80 5.26
CA ALA A 26 -4.28 -6.18 4.83
C ALA A 26 -5.62 -6.80 4.45
N TRP A 27 -6.66 -6.58 5.26
CA TRP A 27 -8.02 -7.05 4.97
C TRP A 27 -8.60 -6.40 3.70
N ALA A 28 -8.43 -5.08 3.54
CA ALA A 28 -8.89 -4.38 2.36
C ALA A 28 -8.19 -4.85 1.07
N VAL A 29 -6.89 -5.15 1.15
CA VAL A 29 -6.14 -5.75 0.03
C VAL A 29 -6.66 -7.14 -0.30
N GLN A 30 -6.90 -7.98 0.71
CA GLN A 30 -7.46 -9.32 0.49
C GLN A 30 -8.81 -9.25 -0.23
N GLU A 31 -9.72 -8.38 0.20
CA GLU A 31 -11.01 -8.25 -0.48
C GLU A 31 -10.91 -7.60 -1.87
N ALA A 32 -10.03 -6.63 -2.04
CA ALA A 32 -9.78 -6.05 -3.36
C ALA A 32 -9.25 -7.10 -4.34
N VAL A 33 -8.37 -7.99 -3.88
CA VAL A 33 -7.85 -9.10 -4.68
C VAL A 33 -8.96 -10.10 -5.00
N ASP A 34 -9.77 -10.51 -4.02
CA ASP A 34 -10.89 -11.45 -4.24
C ASP A 34 -11.93 -10.89 -5.21
N GLN A 35 -12.28 -9.60 -5.09
CA GLN A 35 -13.18 -8.89 -5.98
C GLN A 35 -12.60 -8.78 -7.39
N ALA A 36 -11.33 -8.39 -7.52
CA ALA A 36 -10.65 -8.31 -8.80
C ALA A 36 -10.59 -9.69 -9.49
N TRP A 37 -10.39 -10.77 -8.72
CA TRP A 37 -10.42 -12.14 -9.24
C TRP A 37 -11.79 -12.55 -9.76
N LYS A 38 -12.82 -12.34 -8.95
CA LYS A 38 -14.21 -12.65 -9.32
C LYS A 38 -14.61 -11.86 -10.57
N ALA A 39 -14.23 -10.59 -10.66
CA ALA A 39 -14.54 -9.75 -11.82
C ALA A 39 -13.79 -10.20 -13.09
N ALA A 40 -12.53 -10.60 -12.96
CA ALA A 40 -11.72 -11.00 -14.11
C ALA A 40 -12.01 -12.42 -14.62
N ARG A 41 -12.34 -13.35 -13.72
CA ARG A 41 -12.44 -14.80 -14.05
C ARG A 41 -13.80 -15.42 -13.77
N GLY A 42 -14.66 -14.81 -12.96
CA GLY A 42 -15.99 -15.34 -12.64
C GLY A 42 -16.03 -16.40 -11.53
N HIS A 43 -14.89 -16.74 -10.94
CA HIS A 43 -14.76 -17.71 -9.84
C HIS A 43 -13.73 -17.22 -8.80
N LYS A 44 -13.84 -17.71 -7.56
CA LYS A 44 -12.94 -17.34 -6.45
C LYS A 44 -11.49 -17.75 -6.78
N PRO A 45 -10.48 -16.96 -6.37
CA PRO A 45 -9.08 -17.28 -6.61
C PRO A 45 -8.75 -18.66 -6.02
N PRO A 46 -8.19 -19.59 -6.83
CA PRO A 46 -7.75 -20.89 -6.33
C PRO A 46 -6.69 -20.67 -5.24
N ARG A 47 -6.83 -21.40 -4.13
CA ARG A 47 -5.85 -21.31 -3.03
C ARG A 47 -4.57 -22.00 -3.47
N ALA A 48 -3.45 -21.57 -2.89
CA ALA A 48 -2.13 -22.13 -3.20
C ALA A 48 -2.00 -23.65 -2.95
N ASP A 49 -2.95 -24.25 -2.20
CA ASP A 49 -3.02 -25.69 -1.93
C ASP A 49 -3.85 -26.49 -2.96
N ASP A 50 -4.32 -25.88 -4.06
CA ASP A 50 -4.97 -26.64 -5.12
C ASP A 50 -3.93 -27.41 -5.96
N PRO A 51 -3.97 -28.76 -5.99
CA PRO A 51 -2.90 -29.60 -6.53
C PRO A 51 -2.85 -29.66 -8.07
N ASN A 52 -3.51 -28.74 -8.77
CA ASN A 52 -3.64 -28.76 -10.22
C ASN A 52 -2.72 -27.71 -10.86
N ASP A 53 -1.91 -28.10 -11.85
CA ASP A 53 -0.90 -27.27 -12.54
C ASP A 53 -1.44 -25.93 -13.12
N GLY A 54 -2.76 -25.80 -13.25
CA GLY A 54 -3.44 -24.55 -13.62
C GLY A 54 -3.28 -23.44 -12.57
N GLY A 55 -3.22 -23.77 -11.29
CA GLY A 55 -3.14 -22.81 -10.19
C GLY A 55 -1.83 -21.99 -10.21
N LEU A 56 -0.71 -22.62 -10.57
CA LEU A 56 0.59 -21.94 -10.65
C LEU A 56 0.64 -20.92 -11.79
N LYS A 57 0.16 -21.27 -12.98
CA LYS A 57 0.13 -20.36 -14.14
C LYS A 57 -0.82 -19.19 -13.89
N GLU A 58 -1.97 -19.46 -13.28
CA GLU A 58 -2.94 -18.43 -12.91
C GLU A 58 -2.45 -17.51 -11.80
N ALA A 59 -1.71 -18.04 -10.82
CA ALA A 59 -1.04 -17.28 -9.76
C ALA A 59 0.15 -16.47 -10.29
N LEU A 60 0.88 -16.97 -11.28
CA LEU A 60 1.93 -16.21 -11.95
C LEU A 60 1.35 -15.05 -12.77
N ALA A 61 0.29 -15.30 -13.54
CA ALA A 61 -0.44 -14.24 -14.25
C ALA A 61 -0.99 -13.19 -13.27
N ALA A 62 -1.46 -13.65 -12.11
CA ALA A 62 -1.91 -12.78 -11.02
C ALA A 62 -0.83 -11.83 -10.54
N ALA A 63 0.30 -12.42 -10.15
CA ALA A 63 1.44 -11.70 -9.61
C ALA A 63 2.00 -10.71 -10.63
N ALA A 64 2.02 -11.08 -11.92
CA ALA A 64 2.45 -10.20 -13.00
C ALA A 64 1.55 -8.96 -13.13
N ILE A 65 0.22 -9.15 -13.11
CA ILE A 65 -0.74 -8.04 -13.20
C ILE A 65 -0.65 -7.14 -11.96
N THR A 66 -0.64 -7.73 -10.76
CA THR A 66 -0.50 -6.97 -9.50
C THR A 66 0.83 -6.22 -9.45
N GLY A 67 1.94 -6.86 -9.83
CA GLY A 67 3.26 -6.24 -9.92
C GLY A 67 3.30 -5.07 -10.90
N ALA A 68 2.65 -5.22 -12.07
CA ALA A 68 2.52 -4.16 -13.06
C ALA A 68 1.71 -2.96 -12.52
N LEU A 69 0.59 -3.22 -11.84
CA LEU A 69 -0.23 -2.18 -11.20
C LEU A 69 0.51 -1.43 -10.09
N VAL A 70 1.28 -2.13 -9.26
CA VAL A 70 2.11 -1.51 -8.21
C VAL A 70 3.19 -0.63 -8.84
N ALA A 71 3.88 -1.12 -9.87
CA ALA A 71 4.88 -0.34 -10.59
C ALA A 71 4.26 0.92 -11.23
N ALA A 72 3.10 0.78 -11.89
CA ALA A 72 2.36 1.91 -12.46
C ALA A 72 1.94 2.92 -11.39
N SER A 73 1.41 2.45 -10.25
CA SER A 73 1.03 3.30 -9.13
C SER A 73 2.23 4.06 -8.56
N ARG A 74 3.40 3.43 -8.44
CA ARG A 74 4.63 4.08 -7.99
C ARG A 74 5.08 5.18 -8.94
N VAL A 75 5.02 4.94 -10.26
CA VAL A 75 5.34 5.94 -11.29
C VAL A 75 4.36 7.12 -11.23
N LEU A 76 3.07 6.85 -11.06
CA LEU A 76 2.05 7.87 -10.92
C LEU A 76 2.23 8.68 -9.62
N ALA A 77 2.53 8.01 -8.51
CA ALA A 77 2.78 8.65 -7.22
C ALA A 77 4.02 9.55 -7.25
N THR A 78 5.13 9.11 -7.86
CA THR A 78 6.33 9.96 -8.03
C THR A 78 6.06 11.14 -8.95
N ARG A 79 5.38 10.94 -10.08
CA ARG A 79 4.99 12.04 -10.98
C ARG A 79 4.03 13.02 -10.32
N GLY A 80 3.07 12.53 -9.53
CA GLY A 80 2.13 13.32 -8.76
C GLY A 80 2.82 14.12 -7.66
N ALA A 81 3.71 13.47 -6.90
CA ALA A 81 4.49 14.10 -5.84
C ALA A 81 5.36 15.23 -6.38
N VAL A 82 6.04 15.06 -7.52
CA VAL A 82 6.81 16.14 -8.18
C VAL A 82 5.91 17.32 -8.55
N ARG A 83 4.70 17.05 -9.06
CA ARG A 83 3.75 18.09 -9.46
C ARG A 83 3.20 18.88 -8.28
N VAL A 84 2.97 18.21 -7.14
CA VAL A 84 2.52 18.83 -5.90
C VAL A 84 3.67 19.59 -5.23
N ALA A 85 4.84 18.98 -5.08
CA ALA A 85 6.04 19.60 -4.54
C ALA A 85 6.41 20.89 -5.31
N GLY A 86 6.41 20.84 -6.64
CA GLY A 86 6.64 22.04 -7.47
C GLY A 86 5.56 23.12 -7.32
N ARG A 87 4.33 22.76 -6.92
CA ARG A 87 3.26 23.72 -6.63
C ARG A 87 3.45 24.39 -5.26
N VAL A 88 3.98 23.64 -4.28
CA VAL A 88 4.34 24.14 -2.95
C VAL A 88 5.56 25.07 -3.03
N GLU A 89 6.59 24.68 -3.78
CA GLU A 89 7.84 25.46 -3.95
C GLU A 89 7.58 26.82 -4.64
N ARG A 90 6.71 26.85 -5.67
CA ARG A 90 6.29 28.10 -6.33
C ARG A 90 5.50 29.03 -5.43
N LYS A 91 4.74 28.50 -4.46
CA LYS A 91 4.06 29.35 -3.46
C LYS A 91 5.05 29.97 -2.49
N ARG A 92 6.09 29.23 -2.10
CA ARG A 92 7.13 29.68 -1.15
C ARG A 92 8.00 30.79 -1.72
N THR A 93 8.42 30.65 -2.98
CA THR A 93 9.24 31.66 -3.68
C THR A 93 8.48 32.96 -3.98
N ARG A 94 7.14 32.93 -3.99
CA ARG A 94 6.31 34.12 -4.18
C ARG A 94 6.13 34.97 -2.91
N HIS A 95 6.43 34.43 -1.74
CA HIS A 95 6.40 35.16 -0.46
C HIS A 95 7.77 35.73 -0.06
N LEU A 96 8.81 35.47 -0.86
CA LEU A 96 10.19 35.96 -0.63
C LEU A 96 10.62 37.02 -1.67
N ARG A 97 9.68 37.53 -2.47
CA ARG A 97 9.85 38.62 -3.44
C ARG A 97 8.77 39.66 -3.21
#